data_AF-A0AAV4R9B0-F1
#
_entry.id   AF-A0AAV4R9B0-F1
#
_cell.length_a   1.000
_cell.length_b   1.000
_cell.length_c   1.000
_cell.angle_alpha   90.00
_cell.angle_beta   90.00
_cell.angle_gamma   90.00
#
_symmetry.space_group_name_H-M   'P 1'
#
loop_
_entity.id
_entity.type
_entity.pdbx_description
1 polymer ?
#
loop_
_entity_poly.entity_id
_entity_poly.type
_entity_poly.pdbx_seq_one_letter_code
_entity_poly.pdbx_strand_id
1 'polypeptide(L)'
;MFEGYTEMGIPNILPIDYFSGVASFFVVSLGGTFIGIFFGVMTAFLSKFTTPVAVIEPMFPFIMGYMSYLFAEMFHLSGILSLIFCGITMKNYVVENISNKSHVTVKYVTKNAGNCLGDHYICSPRSFYG
;
A
#
# COMPACT_ATOMS: atom_id res chain seq x y z
N MET A 1 -22.14 -12.38 0.56
CA MET A 1 -22.25 -12.51 2.04
C MET A 1 -23.24 -11.53 2.66
N PHE A 2 -23.23 -10.25 2.27
CA PHE A 2 -24.13 -9.24 2.85
C PHE A 2 -25.62 -9.39 2.44
N GLU A 3 -25.91 -10.03 1.31
CA GLU A 3 -27.28 -10.29 0.84
C GLU A 3 -28.09 -11.20 1.78
N GLY A 4 -27.43 -12.05 2.57
CA GLY A 4 -28.11 -12.88 3.57
C GLY A 4 -28.68 -12.07 4.75
N TYR A 5 -28.13 -10.89 5.05
CA TYR A 5 -28.62 -10.03 6.13
C TYR A 5 -29.82 -9.19 5.69
N THR A 6 -30.00 -8.95 4.40
CA THR A 6 -31.17 -8.22 3.86
C THR A 6 -32.44 -9.06 3.83
N GLU A 7 -32.34 -10.39 3.86
CA GLU A 7 -33.48 -11.30 3.92
C GLU A 7 -33.97 -11.57 5.36
N MET A 8 -33.15 -11.27 6.37
CA MET A 8 -33.50 -11.44 7.78
C MET A 8 -34.37 -10.27 8.28
N GLY A 9 -35.69 -10.44 8.17
CA GLY A 9 -36.67 -9.48 8.66
C GLY A 9 -36.69 -9.29 10.19
N ILE A 10 -37.33 -8.21 10.62
CA ILE A 10 -37.44 -7.70 12.00
C ILE A 10 -38.03 -8.67 13.06
N PRO A 11 -38.83 -9.73 12.77
CA PRO A 11 -39.61 -10.34 13.85
C PRO A 11 -38.88 -11.32 14.80
N ASN A 12 -37.63 -11.74 14.56
CA ASN A 12 -36.90 -12.62 15.51
C ASN A 12 -35.37 -12.40 15.46
N ILE A 13 -34.87 -11.37 16.13
CA ILE A 13 -33.42 -11.15 16.31
C ILE A 13 -32.94 -12.10 17.41
N LEU A 14 -32.31 -13.21 17.02
CA LEU A 14 -31.75 -14.20 17.93
C LEU A 14 -30.28 -13.85 18.24
N PRO A 15 -29.75 -14.23 19.43
CA PRO A 15 -28.34 -14.02 19.77
C PRO A 15 -27.35 -14.67 18.78
N ILE A 16 -27.81 -15.66 18.00
CA ILE A 16 -27.04 -16.31 16.95
C ILE A 16 -26.70 -15.36 15.78
N ASP A 17 -27.53 -14.35 15.52
CA ASP A 17 -27.34 -13.41 14.41
C ASP A 17 -26.18 -12.45 14.67
N TYR A 18 -26.06 -12.01 15.94
CA TYR A 18 -24.91 -11.23 16.40
C TYR A 18 -23.60 -12.02 16.25
N PHE A 19 -23.61 -13.31 16.61
CA PHE A 19 -22.44 -14.16 16.48
C PHE A 19 -22.07 -14.38 15.00
N SER A 20 -23.06 -14.58 14.13
CA SER A 20 -22.87 -14.72 12.68
C SER A 20 -22.25 -13.46 12.05
N GLY A 21 -22.70 -12.28 12.47
CA GLY A 21 -22.13 -11.00 12.02
C GLY A 21 -20.66 -10.84 12.40
N VAL A 22 -20.32 -11.17 13.65
CA VAL A 22 -18.93 -11.13 14.14
C VAL A 22 -18.06 -12.15 13.40
N ALA A 23 -18.54 -13.39 13.24
CA ALA A 23 -17.81 -14.43 12.51
C ALA A 23 -17.55 -14.01 11.05
N SER A 24 -18.54 -13.40 10.40
CA SER A 24 -18.43 -12.90 9.03
C SER A 24 -17.35 -11.83 8.88
N PHE A 25 -17.26 -10.90 9.84
CA PHE A 25 -16.22 -9.87 9.84
C PHE A 25 -14.81 -10.48 9.89
N PHE A 26 -14.60 -11.48 10.74
CA PHE A 26 -13.30 -12.17 10.82
C PHE A 26 -12.99 -12.94 9.53
N VAL A 27 -13.95 -13.66 8.97
CA VAL A 27 -13.75 -14.42 7.71
C VAL A 27 -13.39 -13.47 6.57
N VAL A 28 -14.12 -12.37 6.40
CA VAL A 28 -13.88 -11.39 5.34
C VAL A 28 -12.54 -10.67 5.51
N SER A 29 -12.19 -10.28 6.75
CA SER A 29 -10.95 -9.58 7.07
C SER A 29 -9.72 -10.49 6.92
N LEU A 30 -9.77 -11.70 7.50
CA LEU A 30 -8.68 -12.68 7.40
C LEU A 30 -8.53 -13.21 5.98
N GLY A 31 -9.64 -13.48 5.28
CA GLY A 31 -9.64 -13.93 3.89
C GLY A 31 -9.02 -12.90 2.95
N GLY A 32 -9.42 -11.63 3.06
CA GLY A 32 -8.82 -10.54 2.29
C GLY A 32 -7.32 -10.38 2.57
N THR A 33 -6.93 -10.46 3.85
CA THR A 33 -5.51 -10.40 4.27
C THR A 33 -4.69 -11.54 3.69
N PHE A 34 -5.20 -12.77 3.76
CA PHE A 34 -4.49 -13.96 3.29
C PHE A 34 -4.28 -13.94 1.77
N ILE A 35 -5.33 -13.61 1.01
CA ILE A 35 -5.25 -13.47 -0.46
C ILE A 35 -4.26 -12.36 -0.83
N GLY A 36 -4.35 -11.20 -0.17
CA GLY A 36 -3.44 -10.07 -0.41
C GLY A 36 -1.97 -10.44 -0.16
N ILE A 37 -1.67 -11.18 0.91
CA ILE A 37 -0.30 -11.65 1.20
C ILE A 37 0.16 -12.66 0.15
N PHE A 38 -0.69 -13.62 -0.24
CA PHE A 38 -0.35 -14.61 -1.25
C PHE A 38 0.04 -13.97 -2.59
N PHE A 39 -0.79 -13.02 -3.07
CA PHE A 39 -0.50 -12.27 -4.29
C PHE A 39 0.70 -11.34 -4.15
N GLY A 40 0.90 -10.73 -2.99
CA GLY A 40 2.07 -9.90 -2.72
C GLY A 40 3.39 -10.68 -2.77
N VAL A 41 3.42 -11.89 -2.20
CA VAL A 41 4.58 -12.80 -2.27
C VAL A 41 4.80 -13.31 -3.70
N MET A 42 3.73 -13.69 -4.41
CA MET A 42 3.82 -14.03 -5.84
C MET A 42 4.39 -12.88 -6.67
N THR A 43 3.99 -11.65 -6.37
CA THR A 43 4.47 -10.44 -7.05
C THR A 43 5.96 -10.24 -6.78
N ALA A 44 6.41 -10.34 -5.52
CA ALA A 44 7.83 -10.28 -5.18
C ALA A 44 8.66 -11.37 -5.88
N PHE A 45 8.09 -12.56 -6.06
CA PHE A 45 8.73 -13.64 -6.82
C PHE A 45 8.82 -13.29 -8.31
N LEU A 46 7.72 -12.86 -8.94
CA LEU A 46 7.69 -12.45 -10.36
C LEU A 46 8.68 -11.30 -10.65
N SER A 47 8.81 -10.36 -9.73
CA SER A 47 9.76 -9.25 -9.86
C SER A 47 11.22 -9.73 -9.89
N LYS A 48 11.54 -10.87 -9.28
CA LYS A 48 12.88 -11.46 -9.36
C LYS A 48 13.19 -12.04 -10.75
N PHE A 49 12.17 -12.47 -11.50
CA PHE A 49 12.34 -12.98 -12.87
C PHE A 49 12.33 -11.88 -13.94
N THR A 50 11.80 -10.71 -13.60
CA THR A 50 11.64 -9.60 -14.56
C THR A 50 12.76 -8.60 -14.35
N THR A 51 13.60 -8.37 -15.36
CA THR A 51 14.64 -7.33 -15.30
C THR A 51 13.98 -5.96 -15.04
N PRO A 52 14.27 -5.27 -13.94
CA PRO A 52 13.59 -4.02 -13.59
C PRO A 52 14.03 -2.92 -14.55
N VAL A 53 13.13 -2.52 -15.43
CA VAL A 53 13.25 -1.26 -16.18
C VAL A 53 12.47 -0.18 -15.43
N ALA A 54 13.11 0.98 -15.21
CA ALA A 54 12.65 2.04 -14.29
C ALA A 54 11.22 2.57 -14.54
N VAL A 55 10.64 2.28 -15.72
CA VAL A 55 9.29 2.70 -16.11
C VAL A 55 8.21 1.64 -15.78
N ILE A 56 8.58 0.36 -15.73
CA ILE A 56 7.67 -0.76 -15.41
C ILE A 56 7.58 -1.01 -13.90
N GLU A 57 8.60 -0.62 -13.15
CA GLU A 57 8.68 -0.77 -11.70
C GLU A 57 7.45 -0.23 -10.93
N PRO A 58 6.91 0.97 -11.23
CA PRO A 58 5.70 1.44 -10.56
C PRO A 58 4.41 0.82 -11.11
N MET A 59 4.38 0.38 -12.37
CA MET A 59 3.14 -0.13 -13.00
C MET A 59 2.79 -1.55 -12.57
N PHE A 60 3.80 -2.37 -12.27
CA PHE A 60 3.62 -3.78 -11.94
C PHE A 60 2.80 -4.04 -10.64
N PRO A 61 3.04 -3.31 -9.53
CA PRO A 61 2.20 -3.40 -8.33
C PRO A 61 0.73 -3.03 -8.54
N PHE A 62 0.42 -2.09 -9.44
CA PHE A 62 -0.97 -1.71 -9.74
C PHE A 62 -1.73 -2.84 -10.43
N ILE A 63 -1.11 -3.49 -11.42
CA ILE A 63 -1.72 -4.58 -12.17
C ILE A 63 -1.94 -5.79 -11.25
N MET A 64 -0.93 -6.17 -10.48
CA MET A 64 -1.02 -7.29 -9.54
C MET A 64 -2.00 -7.01 -8.38
N GLY A 65 -2.07 -5.76 -7.92
CA GLY A 65 -3.07 -5.31 -6.96
C GLY A 65 -4.50 -5.46 -7.48
N TYR A 66 -4.74 -5.07 -8.74
CA TYR A 66 -6.05 -5.23 -9.37
C TYR A 66 -6.45 -6.71 -9.54
N MET A 67 -5.50 -7.59 -9.88
CA MET A 67 -5.76 -9.04 -9.93
C MET A 67 -6.13 -9.62 -8.55
N SER A 68 -5.41 -9.20 -7.49
CA SER A 68 -5.71 -9.58 -6.10
C SER A 68 -7.09 -9.08 -5.65
N TYR A 69 -7.50 -7.92 -6.13
CA TYR A 69 -8.84 -7.36 -5.89
C TYR A 69 -9.92 -8.22 -6.56
N LEU A 70 -9.78 -8.53 -7.85
CA LEU A 70 -10.74 -9.37 -8.58
C LEU A 70 -10.89 -10.75 -7.94
N PHE A 71 -9.79 -11.39 -7.53
CA PHE A 71 -9.85 -12.67 -6.83
C PHE A 71 -10.62 -12.57 -5.51
N ALA A 72 -10.39 -11.53 -4.72
CA ALA A 72 -11.09 -11.33 -3.47
C ALA A 72 -12.59 -11.03 -3.67
N GLU A 73 -12.95 -10.28 -4.71
CA GLU A 73 -14.36 -10.05 -5.10
C GLU A 73 -15.05 -11.34 -5.56
N MET A 74 -14.35 -12.21 -6.32
CA MET A 74 -14.89 -13.52 -6.73
C MET A 74 -15.21 -14.44 -5.54
N PHE A 75 -14.48 -14.29 -4.44
CA PHE A 75 -14.77 -15.01 -3.19
C PHE A 75 -15.76 -14.27 -2.27
N HIS A 76 -16.33 -13.14 -2.70
CA HIS A 76 -17.17 -12.25 -1.89
C HIS A 76 -16.51 -11.82 -0.56
N LEU A 77 -15.17 -11.72 -0.56
CA LEU A 77 -14.35 -11.23 0.56
C LEU A 77 -14.04 -9.74 0.35
N SER A 78 -13.24 -9.13 1.22
CA SER A 78 -12.90 -7.71 1.08
C SER A 78 -11.78 -7.52 0.04
N GLY A 79 -12.16 -7.09 -1.17
CA GLY A 79 -11.21 -6.73 -2.24
C GLY A 79 -10.27 -5.60 -1.85
N ILE A 80 -10.77 -4.61 -1.11
CA ILE A 80 -9.98 -3.44 -0.68
C ILE A 80 -8.90 -3.86 0.33
N LEU A 81 -9.23 -4.71 1.30
CA LEU A 81 -8.23 -5.22 2.25
C LEU A 81 -7.16 -6.05 1.53
N SER A 82 -7.57 -6.91 0.60
CA SER A 82 -6.64 -7.67 -0.26
C SER A 82 -5.66 -6.75 -1.01
N LEU A 83 -6.16 -5.67 -1.61
CA LEU A 83 -5.32 -4.67 -2.31
C LEU A 83 -4.30 -3.99 -1.38
N ILE A 84 -4.72 -3.59 -0.17
CA ILE A 84 -3.85 -2.92 0.80
C ILE A 84 -2.74 -3.86 1.28
N PHE A 85 -3.08 -5.10 1.66
CA PHE A 85 -2.08 -6.07 2.13
C PHE A 85 -1.12 -6.51 1.02
N CYS A 86 -1.60 -6.60 -0.23
CA CYS A 86 -0.74 -6.79 -1.40
C CYS A 86 0.28 -5.65 -1.54
N GLY A 87 -0.14 -4.39 -1.39
CA GLY A 87 0.76 -3.22 -1.38
C GLY A 87 1.77 -3.23 -0.22
N ILE A 88 1.32 -3.56 1.00
CA ILE A 88 2.17 -3.61 2.19
C ILE A 88 3.24 -4.70 2.05
N THR A 89 2.92 -5.85 1.48
CA THR A 89 3.90 -6.94 1.31
C THR A 89 4.93 -6.63 0.24
N MET A 90 4.55 -5.90 -0.81
CA MET A 90 5.46 -5.37 -1.83
C MET A 90 6.38 -4.25 -1.33
N LYS A 91 6.14 -3.64 -0.16
CA LYS A 91 6.98 -2.55 0.37
C LYS A 91 8.46 -2.93 0.52
N ASN A 92 8.74 -4.20 0.86
CA ASN A 92 10.12 -4.67 1.03
C ASN A 92 10.89 -4.72 -0.30
N TYR A 93 10.19 -4.92 -1.42
CA TYR A 93 10.78 -4.92 -2.76
C TYR A 93 11.30 -3.53 -3.16
N VAL A 94 10.52 -2.47 -2.91
CA VAL A 94 10.92 -1.08 -3.21
C VAL A 94 12.11 -0.66 -2.34
N VAL A 95 12.15 -1.10 -1.08
CA VAL A 95 13.23 -0.78 -0.15
C VAL A 95 14.55 -1.43 -0.59
N GLU A 96 14.54 -2.69 -1.04
CA GLU A 96 15.77 -3.34 -1.52
C GLU A 96 16.26 -2.78 -2.87
N ASN A 97 15.34 -2.41 -3.78
CA ASN A 97 15.74 -1.82 -5.06
C ASN A 97 16.30 -0.38 -4.90
N ILE A 98 15.83 0.40 -3.91
CA ILE A 98 16.27 1.79 -3.68
C ILE A 98 17.50 1.88 -2.74
N SER A 99 17.76 0.88 -1.89
CA SER A 99 18.76 0.98 -0.82
C SER A 99 20.22 1.10 -1.28
N ASN A 100 20.56 0.77 -2.54
CA ASN A 100 21.95 0.81 -3.02
C ASN A 100 22.29 1.97 -3.97
N LYS A 101 21.33 2.76 -4.47
CA LYS A 101 21.63 3.82 -5.48
C LYS A 101 21.30 5.26 -5.10
N SER A 102 20.59 5.55 -3.98
CA SER A 102 20.01 6.90 -3.82
C SER A 102 20.10 7.54 -2.43
N HIS A 103 21.07 7.15 -1.59
CA HIS A 103 21.33 7.90 -0.34
C HIS A 103 22.15 9.19 -0.54
N VAL A 104 22.81 9.35 -1.69
CA VAL A 104 23.69 10.49 -1.98
C VAL A 104 22.91 11.65 -2.61
N THR A 105 21.95 11.38 -3.51
CA THR A 105 21.19 12.41 -4.23
C THR A 105 20.23 13.17 -3.32
N VAL A 106 19.49 12.50 -2.43
CA VAL A 106 18.57 13.20 -1.50
C VAL A 106 19.35 14.08 -0.52
N LYS A 107 20.47 13.59 0.03
CA LYS A 107 21.33 14.40 0.91
C LYS A 107 21.98 15.59 0.18
N TYR A 108 22.39 15.42 -1.08
CA TYR A 108 22.98 16.52 -1.86
C TYR A 108 21.95 17.56 -2.28
N VAL A 109 20.75 17.15 -2.73
CA VAL A 109 19.70 18.09 -3.14
C VAL A 109 19.20 18.90 -1.93
N THR A 110 19.03 18.27 -0.76
CA THR A 110 18.68 19.00 0.47
C THR A 110 19.79 19.95 0.92
N LYS A 111 21.07 19.59 0.76
CA LYS A 111 22.19 20.47 1.11
C LYS A 111 22.36 21.64 0.12
N ASN A 112 22.20 21.40 -1.18
CA ASN A 112 22.26 22.45 -2.20
C ASN A 112 21.08 23.42 -2.10
N ALA A 113 19.86 22.93 -1.84
CA ALA A 113 18.70 23.78 -1.62
C ALA A 113 18.84 24.66 -0.36
N GLY A 114 19.41 24.11 0.72
CA GLY A 114 19.72 24.88 1.94
C GLY A 114 20.76 25.98 1.70
N ASN A 115 21.80 25.73 0.91
CA ASN A 115 22.78 26.75 0.56
C ASN A 115 22.19 27.86 -0.33
N CYS A 116 21.41 27.52 -1.36
CA CYS A 116 20.79 28.53 -2.22
C CYS A 116 19.73 29.38 -1.48
N LEU A 117 19.05 28.83 -0.47
CA LEU A 117 18.17 29.60 0.41
C LEU A 117 18.97 30.50 1.36
N GLY A 118 20.12 30.04 1.88
CA GLY A 118 21.03 30.86 2.68
C GLY A 118 21.60 32.06 1.93
N ASP A 119 21.97 31.88 0.65
CA ASP A 119 22.49 32.96 -0.18
C ASP A 119 21.42 34.01 -0.55
N HIS A 120 20.14 33.62 -0.55
CA HIS A 120 19.03 34.55 -0.80
C HIS A 120 18.57 35.35 0.44
N TYR A 121 18.95 34.93 1.66
CA TYR A 121 18.74 35.70 2.90
C TYR A 121 19.97 36.53 3.32
N ILE A 122 21.17 36.26 2.78
CA ILE A 122 22.41 37.00 3.13
C ILE A 122 22.63 38.25 2.26
N CYS A 123 21.91 38.41 1.15
CA CYS A 123 21.83 39.70 0.43
C CYS A 123 20.78 40.66 1.04
N SER A 124 20.71 40.76 2.37
CA SER A 124 20.16 41.92 3.07
C SER A 124 21.32 42.62 3.79
N PRO A 125 21.69 43.86 3.40
CA PRO A 125 22.90 44.50 3.88
C PRO A 125 22.68 44.98 5.32
N ARG A 126 23.26 44.26 6.29
CA ARG A 126 23.45 44.79 7.64
C ARG A 126 24.91 44.71 8.05
N SER A 127 25.71 45.51 7.35
CA SER A 127 26.95 46.08 7.89
C SER A 127 27.13 47.49 7.32
N PHE A 128 26.57 48.47 8.03
CA PHE A 128 26.94 49.88 7.92
C PHE A 128 26.92 50.47 9.34
N TYR A 129 28.13 50.80 9.82
CA TYR A 129 28.52 51.59 10.99
C TYR A 129 28.37 51.01 12.41
N GLY A 130 29.52 50.90 13.07
CA GLY A 130 29.76 50.56 14.47
C GLY A 130 31.22 50.19 14.68
#